data_AF-A0A2K3JBP2-F1
#
_entry.id   AF-A0A2K3JBP2-F1
#
_cell.length_a   1.000
_cell.length_b   1.000
_cell.length_c   1.000
_cell.angle_alpha   90.00
_cell.angle_beta   90.00
_cell.angle_gamma   90.00
#
_symmetry.space_group_name_H-M   'P 1'
#
loop_
_entity.id
_entity.type
_entity.pdbx_description
1 polymer ?
#
loop_
_entity_poly.entity_id
_entity_poly.type
_entity_poly.pdbx_seq_one_letter_code
_entity_poly.pdbx_strand_id
1 'polypeptide(L)'
;MSEITLKETDTHDTPATGYQKIYVKTDGKLYRKEDDATETEIAGNVTGDSSSTDNAIVRFDGTDGKTLQNSSVTIDDSGNIITSANVDGRDLSTDGSKLDGIESGADVTDATNVAAAGAEMTANKNQVSGYAGLDGSSKLTGSQQVYGSSANTACEGNDSRLGVFPPGHLYKCNVSYYSATQIKISTGFCRDSANAYNITVSSELTVAITSSGANGLDTGSEATDQPYMVYVCVGSSGVCGLLSVSLTPTLPSGYDYGYRCVGSVVNHSGDFVNFTQVGVSCDRETIFNRVRSEGIVLSSGSATSWTDIDCSDWVPLSATQVLLGMYHVQDTAGRLAMLRPYGWTASTTGVPQLSATPELKRDMYVFVVDQKIQYQVDHSSSTLGANALGYKESL
;
A
#
# COMPACT_ATOMS: atom_id res chain seq x y z
N MET A 1 -35.94 -91.66 -43.22
CA MET A 1 -37.39 -91.45 -43.31
C MET A 1 -37.86 -92.12 -44.59
N SER A 2 -38.89 -92.97 -44.52
CA SER A 2 -39.53 -93.51 -45.71
C SER A 2 -40.32 -92.38 -46.39
N GLU A 3 -39.97 -92.04 -47.62
CA GLU A 3 -40.75 -91.10 -48.42
C GLU A 3 -42.10 -91.74 -48.78
N ILE A 4 -43.19 -90.97 -48.67
CA ILE A 4 -44.51 -91.35 -49.15
C ILE A 4 -44.70 -90.67 -50.50
N THR A 5 -44.76 -91.45 -51.59
CA THR A 5 -45.09 -90.95 -52.92
C THR A 5 -46.60 -91.03 -53.13
N LEU A 6 -47.24 -89.89 -53.38
CA LEU A 6 -48.66 -89.81 -53.73
C LEU A 6 -48.79 -89.57 -55.24
N LYS A 7 -49.78 -90.19 -55.88
CA LYS A 7 -50.06 -89.96 -57.30
C LYS A 7 -50.80 -88.64 -57.48
N GLU A 8 -50.31 -87.80 -58.37
CA GLU A 8 -50.97 -86.56 -58.77
C GLU A 8 -52.17 -86.88 -59.68
N THR A 9 -53.40 -86.60 -59.23
CA THR A 9 -54.64 -86.84 -59.99
C THR A 9 -55.78 -85.97 -59.45
N ASP A 10 -56.59 -85.36 -60.32
CA ASP A 10 -57.68 -84.46 -59.88
C ASP A 10 -58.90 -85.16 -59.30
N THR A 11 -59.11 -86.42 -59.70
CA THR A 11 -60.28 -87.21 -59.33
C THR A 11 -59.87 -88.42 -58.51
N HIS A 12 -60.46 -88.54 -57.32
CA HIS A 12 -60.28 -89.69 -56.45
C HIS A 12 -61.63 -90.18 -55.96
N ASP A 13 -61.77 -91.50 -55.85
CA ASP A 13 -63.00 -92.10 -55.32
C ASP A 13 -63.21 -91.68 -53.87
N THR A 14 -64.45 -91.37 -53.52
CA THR A 14 -64.86 -91.03 -52.15
C THR A 14 -64.45 -92.17 -51.19
N PRO A 15 -63.72 -91.86 -50.11
CA PRO A 15 -63.36 -92.87 -49.11
C PRO A 15 -64.61 -93.41 -48.39
N ALA A 16 -64.45 -94.59 -47.79
CA ALA A 16 -65.49 -95.16 -46.94
C ALA A 16 -65.71 -94.32 -45.67
N THR A 17 -66.89 -94.47 -45.06
CA THR A 17 -67.31 -93.66 -43.90
C THR A 17 -66.28 -93.61 -42.77
N GLY A 18 -65.97 -92.42 -42.28
CA GLY A 18 -65.02 -92.17 -41.18
C GLY A 18 -63.53 -92.16 -41.57
N TYR A 19 -63.20 -92.26 -42.86
CA TYR A 19 -61.83 -92.18 -43.35
C TYR A 19 -61.63 -90.94 -44.24
N GLN A 20 -60.43 -90.35 -44.16
CA GLN A 20 -59.98 -89.32 -45.10
C GLN A 20 -58.91 -89.90 -46.03
N LYS A 21 -59.01 -89.57 -47.32
CA LYS A 21 -57.90 -89.77 -48.26
C LYS A 21 -57.12 -88.47 -48.35
N ILE A 22 -55.80 -88.56 -48.17
CA ILE A 22 -54.86 -87.47 -48.44
C ILE A 22 -54.21 -87.75 -49.80
N TYR A 23 -54.30 -86.81 -50.73
CA TYR A 23 -53.76 -86.97 -52.09
C TYR A 23 -53.36 -85.63 -52.68
N VAL A 24 -52.56 -85.66 -53.75
CA VAL A 24 -52.11 -84.47 -54.47
C VAL A 24 -52.91 -84.36 -55.78
N LYS A 25 -53.43 -83.17 -56.09
CA LYS A 25 -54.11 -82.88 -57.37
C LYS A 25 -53.15 -82.29 -58.39
N THR A 26 -53.59 -82.14 -59.65
CA THR A 26 -52.74 -81.58 -60.73
C THR A 26 -52.37 -80.11 -60.55
N ASP A 27 -52.96 -79.43 -59.56
CA ASP A 27 -52.54 -78.11 -59.10
C ASP A 27 -51.30 -78.17 -58.18
N GLY A 28 -50.76 -79.36 -57.93
CA GLY A 28 -49.61 -79.61 -57.07
C GLY A 28 -49.89 -79.49 -55.57
N LYS A 29 -51.15 -79.31 -55.15
CA LYS A 29 -51.50 -79.13 -53.74
C LYS A 29 -52.04 -80.40 -53.10
N LEU A 30 -51.91 -80.47 -51.79
CA LEU A 30 -52.45 -81.56 -50.98
C LEU A 30 -53.93 -81.30 -50.66
N TYR A 31 -54.76 -82.29 -50.89
CA TYR A 31 -56.17 -82.28 -50.52
C TYR A 31 -56.47 -83.42 -49.57
N ARG A 32 -57.48 -83.21 -48.75
CA ARG A 32 -58.23 -84.29 -48.14
C ARG A 32 -59.58 -84.41 -48.82
N LYS A 33 -60.01 -85.66 -49.01
CA LYS A 33 -61.40 -85.99 -49.32
C LYS A 33 -61.99 -86.72 -48.15
N GLU A 34 -63.11 -86.18 -47.69
CA GLU A 34 -63.94 -86.80 -46.66
C GLU A 34 -64.86 -87.85 -47.30
N ASP A 35 -65.48 -88.69 -46.49
CA ASP A 35 -66.42 -89.74 -46.88
C ASP A 35 -67.74 -89.20 -47.46
N ASP A 36 -68.05 -87.93 -47.26
CA ASP A 36 -69.17 -87.21 -47.88
C ASP A 36 -68.86 -86.69 -49.30
N ALA A 37 -67.67 -87.01 -49.82
CA ALA A 37 -67.09 -86.53 -51.06
C ALA A 37 -66.67 -85.05 -51.08
N THR A 38 -66.74 -84.33 -49.95
CA THR A 38 -66.20 -82.98 -49.81
C THR A 38 -64.68 -83.02 -49.93
N GLU A 39 -64.15 -82.18 -50.81
CA GLU A 39 -62.71 -82.03 -51.00
C GLU A 39 -62.28 -80.67 -50.47
N THR A 40 -61.32 -80.67 -49.54
CA THR A 40 -60.75 -79.45 -48.97
C THR A 40 -59.25 -79.44 -49.18
N GLU A 41 -58.73 -78.34 -49.72
CA GLU A 41 -57.30 -78.11 -49.78
C GLU A 41 -56.75 -78.13 -48.35
N ILE A 42 -55.73 -78.95 -48.10
CA ILE A 42 -54.98 -78.88 -46.85
C ILE A 42 -54.01 -77.71 -47.01
N ALA A 43 -54.52 -76.51 -46.72
CA ALA A 43 -53.72 -75.30 -46.72
C ALA A 43 -52.77 -75.25 -45.51
N GLY A 44 -51.72 -74.43 -45.61
CA GLY A 44 -50.88 -74.08 -44.47
C GLY A 44 -51.69 -73.39 -43.37
N ASN A 45 -51.18 -73.41 -42.13
CA ASN A 45 -51.87 -72.79 -40.99
C ASN A 45 -52.10 -71.29 -41.17
N VAL A 46 -51.27 -70.62 -41.96
CA VAL A 46 -51.33 -69.20 -42.25
C VAL A 46 -51.41 -68.97 -43.75
N THR A 47 -52.17 -67.95 -44.14
CA THR A 47 -52.24 -67.48 -45.53
C THR A 47 -51.35 -66.26 -45.67
N GLY A 48 -50.35 -66.34 -46.54
CA GLY A 48 -49.45 -65.22 -46.86
C GLY A 48 -50.12 -64.15 -47.73
N ASP A 49 -49.55 -62.96 -47.72
CA ASP A 49 -49.94 -61.86 -48.59
C ASP A 49 -49.31 -62.02 -49.98
N SER A 50 -50.12 -62.01 -51.04
CA SER A 50 -49.61 -62.07 -52.42
C SER A 50 -48.75 -60.86 -52.81
N SER A 51 -48.78 -59.79 -52.01
CA SER A 51 -48.01 -58.57 -52.20
C SER A 51 -46.79 -58.44 -51.27
N SER A 52 -46.38 -59.52 -50.61
CA SER A 52 -45.20 -59.54 -49.73
C SER A 52 -43.96 -58.96 -50.42
N THR A 53 -43.23 -58.10 -49.71
CA THR A 53 -41.95 -57.56 -50.17
C THR A 53 -40.80 -58.19 -49.40
N ASP A 54 -39.64 -58.29 -50.04
CA ASP A 54 -38.42 -58.76 -49.38
C ASP A 54 -38.09 -57.90 -48.14
N ASN A 55 -37.50 -58.52 -47.11
CA ASN A 55 -37.12 -57.89 -45.84
C ASN A 55 -38.25 -57.26 -45.01
N ALA A 56 -39.51 -57.35 -45.43
CA ALA A 56 -40.63 -56.82 -44.66
C ALA A 56 -40.95 -57.68 -43.43
N ILE A 57 -41.30 -57.00 -42.33
CA ILE A 57 -41.80 -57.70 -41.14
C ILE A 57 -43.22 -58.20 -41.43
N VAL A 58 -43.44 -59.50 -41.23
CA VAL A 58 -44.77 -60.13 -41.33
C VAL A 58 -45.63 -59.72 -40.14
N ARG A 59 -46.88 -59.32 -40.38
CA ARG A 59 -47.85 -58.99 -39.32
C ARG A 59 -49.13 -59.80 -39.49
N PHE A 60 -49.81 -60.09 -38.39
CA PHE A 60 -51.17 -60.64 -38.46
C PHE A 60 -52.16 -59.55 -38.85
N ASP A 61 -53.08 -59.89 -39.74
CA ASP A 61 -54.23 -59.05 -40.08
C ASP A 61 -55.53 -59.65 -39.54
N GLY A 62 -56.34 -58.78 -38.94
CA GLY A 62 -57.51 -59.17 -38.17
C GLY A 62 -57.16 -59.89 -36.86
N THR A 63 -58.18 -60.46 -36.23
CA THR A 63 -58.06 -61.10 -34.90
C THR A 63 -57.88 -62.61 -34.96
N ASP A 64 -58.03 -63.22 -36.15
CA ASP A 64 -58.10 -64.68 -36.30
C ASP A 64 -56.73 -65.35 -36.30
N GLY A 65 -55.65 -64.55 -36.40
CA GLY A 65 -54.26 -65.02 -36.33
C GLY A 65 -53.82 -65.92 -37.47
N LYS A 66 -54.60 -66.01 -38.56
CA LYS A 66 -54.30 -66.86 -39.72
C LYS A 66 -53.88 -66.08 -40.96
N THR A 67 -54.40 -64.87 -41.12
CA THR A 67 -54.06 -64.01 -42.25
C THR A 67 -52.80 -63.23 -41.90
N LEU A 68 -51.78 -63.34 -42.76
CA LEU A 68 -50.56 -62.56 -42.68
C LEU A 68 -50.60 -61.43 -43.71
N GLN A 69 -50.09 -60.28 -43.33
CA GLN A 69 -49.95 -59.10 -44.19
C GLN A 69 -48.53 -58.61 -44.25
N ASN A 70 -48.17 -58.04 -45.41
CA ASN A 70 -46.94 -57.30 -45.56
C ASN A 70 -46.98 -56.04 -44.69
N SER A 71 -45.92 -55.77 -43.93
CA SER A 71 -45.77 -54.45 -43.31
C SER A 71 -44.99 -53.52 -44.23
N SER A 72 -45.16 -52.22 -44.03
CA SER A 72 -44.28 -51.21 -44.63
C SER A 72 -42.96 -51.03 -43.86
N VAL A 73 -42.69 -51.88 -42.86
CA VAL A 73 -41.46 -51.88 -42.09
C VAL A 73 -40.53 -52.97 -42.61
N THR A 74 -39.28 -52.61 -42.93
CA THR A 74 -38.27 -53.56 -43.41
C THR A 74 -37.08 -53.66 -42.47
N ILE A 75 -36.40 -54.81 -42.48
CA ILE A 75 -35.13 -55.05 -41.77
C ILE A 75 -34.09 -55.52 -42.77
N ASP A 76 -32.99 -54.77 -42.95
CA ASP A 76 -31.93 -55.18 -43.88
C ASP A 76 -30.95 -56.20 -43.26
N ASP A 77 -30.07 -56.77 -44.10
CA ASP A 77 -29.04 -57.75 -43.67
C ASP A 77 -28.00 -57.17 -42.68
N SER A 78 -27.98 -55.84 -42.50
CA SER A 78 -27.15 -55.16 -41.50
C SER A 78 -27.87 -54.94 -40.17
N GLY A 79 -29.15 -55.32 -40.08
CA GLY A 79 -29.99 -55.18 -38.89
C GLY A 79 -30.67 -53.82 -38.75
N ASN A 80 -30.69 -52.99 -39.79
CA ASN A 80 -31.37 -51.69 -39.74
C ASN A 80 -32.87 -51.86 -39.92
N ILE A 81 -33.67 -51.22 -39.05
CA ILE A 81 -35.13 -51.20 -39.14
C ILE A 81 -35.56 -49.90 -39.81
N ILE A 82 -36.26 -49.99 -40.95
CA ILE A 82 -36.77 -48.85 -41.71
C ILE A 82 -38.30 -48.86 -41.65
N THR A 83 -38.90 -47.79 -41.13
CA THR A 83 -40.37 -47.63 -41.04
C THR A 83 -40.82 -46.43 -41.87
N SER A 84 -41.89 -46.59 -42.67
CA SER A 84 -42.45 -45.50 -43.47
C SER A 84 -43.43 -44.59 -42.72
N ALA A 85 -43.59 -44.77 -41.41
CA ALA A 85 -44.59 -44.12 -40.57
C ALA A 85 -44.01 -43.75 -39.19
N ASN A 86 -44.81 -43.07 -38.37
CA ASN A 86 -44.42 -42.66 -37.02
C ASN A 86 -44.00 -43.88 -36.19
N VAL A 87 -42.74 -43.90 -35.75
CA VAL A 87 -42.33 -44.69 -34.59
C VAL A 87 -42.72 -43.86 -33.37
N ASP A 88 -43.75 -44.26 -32.62
CA ASP A 88 -44.16 -43.59 -31.37
C ASP A 88 -43.18 -43.93 -30.24
N GLY A 89 -41.90 -43.69 -30.50
CA GLY A 89 -40.86 -43.61 -29.51
C GLY A 89 -41.06 -42.30 -28.77
N ARG A 90 -41.93 -42.30 -27.75
CA ARG A 90 -42.13 -41.21 -26.77
C ARG A 90 -40.86 -40.67 -26.10
N ASP A 91 -39.68 -41.05 -26.58
CA ASP A 91 -38.36 -40.56 -26.17
C ASP A 91 -37.60 -39.82 -27.29
N LEU A 92 -38.21 -39.58 -28.46
CA LEU A 92 -37.55 -38.87 -29.57
C LEU A 92 -38.43 -37.84 -30.30
N SER A 93 -39.73 -37.70 -30.03
CA SER A 93 -40.57 -36.76 -30.80
C SER A 93 -40.66 -35.34 -30.21
N THR A 94 -40.57 -35.18 -28.89
CA THR A 94 -40.51 -33.85 -28.25
C THR A 94 -39.07 -33.32 -28.17
N ASP A 95 -38.12 -34.23 -27.96
CA ASP A 95 -36.70 -33.90 -27.97
C ASP A 95 -36.12 -33.92 -29.39
N GLY A 96 -36.69 -34.70 -30.32
CA GLY A 96 -36.34 -34.66 -31.74
C GLY A 96 -36.48 -33.28 -32.33
N SER A 97 -37.60 -32.57 -32.17
CA SER A 97 -37.70 -31.19 -32.69
C SER A 97 -36.75 -30.18 -32.03
N LYS A 98 -36.28 -30.44 -30.80
CA LYS A 98 -35.25 -29.61 -30.14
C LYS A 98 -33.83 -29.97 -30.60
N LEU A 99 -33.58 -31.24 -30.88
CA LEU A 99 -32.30 -31.79 -31.32
C LEU A 99 -32.12 -31.63 -32.83
N ASP A 100 -33.18 -31.69 -33.63
CA ASP A 100 -33.25 -31.30 -35.04
C ASP A 100 -32.98 -29.80 -35.22
N GLY A 101 -33.22 -29.01 -34.17
CA GLY A 101 -32.86 -27.59 -34.10
C GLY A 101 -31.38 -27.34 -33.84
N ILE A 102 -30.60 -28.36 -33.47
CA ILE A 102 -29.16 -28.29 -33.24
C ILE A 102 -28.46 -28.98 -34.44
N GLU A 103 -27.60 -28.24 -35.15
CA GLU A 103 -26.93 -28.76 -36.34
C GLU A 103 -26.02 -29.98 -36.05
N SER A 104 -25.95 -30.92 -36.99
CA SER A 104 -25.09 -32.11 -36.85
C SER A 104 -23.62 -31.70 -36.78
N GLY A 105 -23.02 -31.81 -35.59
CA GLY A 105 -21.65 -31.37 -35.31
C GLY A 105 -21.54 -29.98 -34.66
N ALA A 106 -22.63 -29.46 -34.09
CA ALA A 106 -22.72 -28.13 -33.49
C ALA A 106 -21.48 -27.73 -32.67
N ASP A 107 -20.76 -26.74 -33.18
CA ASP A 107 -19.65 -26.08 -32.51
C ASP A 107 -20.13 -24.71 -32.00
N VAL A 108 -20.12 -24.53 -30.68
CA VAL A 108 -20.50 -23.27 -30.02
C VAL A 108 -19.35 -22.27 -30.03
N THR A 109 -18.74 -22.05 -31.19
CA THR A 109 -17.69 -21.04 -31.42
C THR A 109 -18.20 -19.78 -32.11
N ASP A 110 -19.48 -19.77 -32.53
CA ASP A 110 -20.14 -18.56 -33.04
C ASP A 110 -20.42 -17.56 -31.91
N ALA A 111 -19.41 -16.74 -31.62
CA ALA A 111 -19.43 -15.72 -30.59
C ALA A 111 -20.52 -14.66 -30.78
N THR A 112 -21.01 -14.44 -32.01
CA THR A 112 -22.00 -13.37 -32.28
C THR A 112 -23.38 -13.79 -31.79
N ASN A 113 -23.79 -15.01 -32.12
CA ASN A 113 -25.13 -15.51 -31.80
C ASN A 113 -25.27 -15.89 -30.32
N VAL A 114 -24.22 -16.45 -29.72
CA VAL A 114 -24.18 -16.78 -28.28
C VAL A 114 -24.21 -15.50 -27.43
N ALA A 115 -23.49 -14.45 -27.82
CA ALA A 115 -23.54 -13.16 -27.13
C ALA A 115 -24.92 -12.48 -27.26
N ALA A 116 -25.58 -12.59 -28.42
CA ALA A 116 -26.91 -12.02 -28.62
C ALA A 116 -27.99 -12.69 -27.74
N ALA A 117 -27.83 -13.97 -27.39
CA ALA A 117 -28.69 -14.69 -26.45
C ALA A 117 -28.39 -14.35 -24.96
N GLY A 118 -27.40 -13.50 -24.69
CA GLY A 118 -26.96 -13.13 -23.34
C GLY A 118 -26.03 -14.16 -22.69
N ALA A 119 -25.60 -15.19 -23.42
CA ALA A 119 -24.62 -16.16 -22.94
C ALA A 119 -23.20 -15.63 -23.16
N GLU A 120 -22.37 -15.69 -22.12
CA GLU A 120 -21.02 -15.13 -22.14
C GLU A 120 -19.99 -16.21 -22.52
N MET A 121 -19.52 -16.19 -23.77
CA MET A 121 -18.56 -17.19 -24.29
C MET A 121 -17.11 -16.95 -23.83
N THR A 122 -16.75 -15.73 -23.46
CA THR A 122 -15.44 -15.39 -22.86
C THR A 122 -15.65 -14.27 -21.85
N ALA A 123 -15.11 -14.43 -20.64
CA ALA A 123 -15.27 -13.45 -19.57
C ALA A 123 -14.89 -12.04 -20.05
N ASN A 124 -15.84 -11.13 -20.02
CA ASN A 124 -15.80 -9.80 -20.62
C ASN A 124 -15.06 -8.81 -19.72
N LYS A 125 -13.86 -9.19 -19.28
CA LYS A 125 -13.03 -8.47 -18.31
C LYS A 125 -12.67 -7.04 -18.77
N ASN A 126 -12.96 -6.68 -20.02
CA ASN A 126 -12.66 -5.37 -20.60
C ASN A 126 -13.86 -4.58 -21.19
N GLN A 127 -15.09 -5.10 -21.24
CA GLN A 127 -16.23 -4.33 -21.77
C GLN A 127 -16.82 -3.33 -20.76
N VAL A 128 -17.46 -2.28 -21.27
CA VAL A 128 -17.91 -1.07 -20.54
C VAL A 128 -19.23 -1.24 -19.78
N SER A 129 -19.92 -2.38 -19.87
CA SER A 129 -21.17 -2.57 -19.13
C SER A 129 -21.49 -4.05 -18.87
N GLY A 130 -20.65 -4.73 -18.09
CA GLY A 130 -20.89 -6.13 -17.71
C GLY A 130 -21.59 -6.32 -16.36
N TYR A 131 -21.60 -5.31 -15.49
CA TYR A 131 -22.24 -5.37 -14.18
C TYR A 131 -23.07 -4.10 -13.98
N ALA A 132 -24.34 -4.25 -13.56
CA ALA A 132 -25.22 -3.13 -13.29
C ALA A 132 -24.58 -2.21 -12.22
N GLY A 133 -24.24 -0.98 -12.60
CA GLY A 133 -23.68 0.04 -11.69
C GLY A 133 -22.24 0.48 -11.96
N LEU A 134 -21.55 -0.08 -12.96
CA LEU A 134 -20.21 0.38 -13.36
C LEU A 134 -20.27 0.92 -14.79
N ASP A 135 -20.31 2.25 -14.95
CA ASP A 135 -20.07 2.85 -16.27
C ASP A 135 -18.57 2.80 -16.63
N GLY A 136 -18.23 3.03 -17.90
CA GLY A 136 -16.83 2.97 -18.36
C GLY A 136 -15.88 3.91 -17.64
N SER A 137 -16.40 4.93 -16.93
CA SER A 137 -15.69 5.85 -16.05
C SER A 137 -15.49 5.33 -14.63
N SER A 138 -16.23 4.31 -14.21
CA SER A 138 -16.08 3.62 -12.93
C SER A 138 -14.92 2.60 -12.92
N LYS A 139 -14.22 2.43 -14.05
CA LYS A 139 -12.96 1.67 -14.07
C LYS A 139 -11.85 2.58 -13.55
N LEU A 140 -11.21 2.18 -12.46
CA LEU A 140 -9.82 2.57 -12.25
C LEU A 140 -9.06 2.08 -13.49
N THR A 141 -8.61 3.02 -14.33
CA THR A 141 -7.86 2.72 -15.54
C THR A 141 -6.53 2.09 -15.16
N GLY A 142 -6.49 0.75 -15.19
CA GLY A 142 -5.28 0.00 -14.86
C GLY A 142 -5.61 -1.38 -14.35
N SER A 143 -5.59 -2.35 -15.25
CA SER A 143 -5.42 -3.76 -14.91
C SER A 143 -4.27 -3.88 -13.90
N GLN A 144 -4.57 -4.41 -12.71
CA GLN A 144 -3.60 -4.69 -11.64
C GLN A 144 -2.88 -3.43 -11.12
N GLN A 145 -3.41 -2.83 -10.05
CA GLN A 145 -2.62 -1.90 -9.25
C GLN A 145 -1.38 -2.63 -8.71
N VAL A 146 -0.24 -2.44 -9.37
CA VAL A 146 1.06 -2.80 -8.84
C VAL A 146 1.31 -1.86 -7.66
N TYR A 147 1.42 -2.43 -6.47
CA TYR A 147 1.83 -1.70 -5.27
C TYR A 147 3.25 -1.18 -5.48
N GLY A 148 3.41 0.14 -5.42
CA GLY A 148 4.71 0.82 -5.36
C GLY A 148 5.43 0.98 -6.70
N SER A 149 5.58 2.23 -7.11
CA SER A 149 6.89 2.83 -7.51
C SER A 149 6.72 4.11 -8.34
N SER A 150 5.52 4.58 -8.67
CA SER A 150 5.35 5.88 -9.35
C SER A 150 4.00 6.51 -9.07
N ALA A 151 4.03 7.82 -8.77
CA ALA A 151 2.87 8.66 -8.50
C ALA A 151 1.83 8.53 -9.62
N ASN A 152 0.56 8.45 -9.22
CA ASN A 152 -0.62 8.15 -10.03
C ASN A 152 -0.96 6.65 -10.17
N THR A 153 -1.06 5.97 -9.03
CA THR A 153 -1.84 4.74 -8.88
C THR A 153 -2.80 4.94 -7.70
N ALA A 154 -4.05 4.51 -7.86
CA ALA A 154 -5.22 4.85 -7.04
C ALA A 154 -5.19 4.50 -5.53
N CYS A 155 -4.03 4.18 -4.96
CA CYS A 155 -3.82 3.93 -3.53
C CYS A 155 -2.63 4.70 -2.92
N GLU A 156 -1.99 5.61 -3.63
CA GLU A 156 -1.31 6.71 -2.97
C GLU A 156 -2.25 7.88 -3.09
N GLY A 157 -2.91 8.24 -1.99
CA GLY A 157 -3.41 9.60 -1.90
C GLY A 157 -2.23 10.48 -2.30
N ASN A 158 -2.41 11.36 -3.28
CA ASN A 158 -1.62 12.57 -3.40
C ASN A 158 -1.93 13.44 -2.17
N ASP A 159 -1.65 12.88 -1.02
CA ASP A 159 -1.78 13.52 0.25
C ASP A 159 -0.49 14.30 0.38
N SER A 160 -0.59 15.56 -0.01
CA SER A 160 0.49 16.54 0.13
C SER A 160 1.07 16.56 1.54
N ARG A 161 0.35 16.04 2.57
CA ARG A 161 0.85 15.89 3.95
C ARG A 161 1.90 14.80 4.12
N LEU A 162 1.97 13.78 3.24
CA LEU A 162 3.02 12.75 3.30
C LEU A 162 4.39 13.27 2.85
N GLY A 163 4.42 14.37 2.08
CA GLY A 163 5.65 15.03 1.65
C GLY A 163 6.01 16.29 2.43
N VAL A 164 5.14 16.80 3.31
CA VAL A 164 5.35 18.06 4.04
C VAL A 164 5.68 17.77 5.51
N PHE A 165 6.81 18.27 6.00
CA PHE A 165 7.16 18.13 7.42
C PHE A 165 6.22 18.99 8.29
N PRO A 166 5.86 18.55 9.51
CA PRO A 166 5.00 19.33 10.38
C PRO A 166 5.65 20.67 10.76
N PRO A 167 4.85 21.68 11.15
CA PRO A 167 5.39 22.95 11.64
C PRO A 167 6.39 22.76 12.77
N GLY A 168 7.49 23.52 12.73
CA GLY A 168 8.55 23.42 13.74
C GLY A 168 9.42 22.16 13.63
N HIS A 169 9.19 21.25 12.68
CA HIS A 169 10.00 20.04 12.52
C HIS A 169 11.50 20.37 12.37
N LEU A 170 12.33 19.74 13.19
CA LEU A 170 13.77 19.77 13.12
C LEU A 170 14.24 18.37 13.54
N TYR A 171 15.09 17.74 12.73
CA TYR A 171 15.63 16.42 13.03
C TYR A 171 17.07 16.35 12.55
N LYS A 172 17.97 16.03 13.48
CA LYS A 172 19.43 16.16 13.29
C LYS A 172 19.81 17.60 12.97
N CYS A 173 20.51 17.89 11.87
CA CYS A 173 21.07 19.21 11.59
C CYS A 173 21.90 19.77 12.78
N ASN A 174 22.52 18.89 13.58
CA ASN A 174 23.34 19.28 14.72
C ASN A 174 24.51 20.12 14.25
N VAL A 175 24.81 21.17 15.01
CA VAL A 175 25.97 22.03 14.84
C VAL A 175 27.13 21.47 15.65
N SER A 176 28.32 21.40 15.06
CA SER A 176 29.54 20.96 15.73
C SER A 176 30.70 21.88 15.43
N TYR A 177 31.57 22.05 16.42
CA TYR A 177 32.83 22.76 16.26
C TYR A 177 33.74 22.01 15.28
N TYR A 178 34.34 22.73 14.32
CA TYR A 178 35.29 22.16 13.37
C TYR A 178 36.67 22.79 13.50
N SER A 179 36.74 24.11 13.50
CA SER A 179 37.97 24.88 13.69
C SER A 179 37.67 26.25 14.31
N ALA A 180 38.71 27.04 14.57
CA ALA A 180 38.57 28.39 15.09
C ALA A 180 37.64 29.29 14.24
N THR A 181 37.57 29.07 12.93
CA THR A 181 36.77 29.92 12.02
C THR A 181 35.61 29.16 11.37
N GLN A 182 35.41 27.89 11.71
CA GLN A 182 34.45 27.03 11.01
C GLN A 182 33.65 26.12 11.95
N ILE A 183 32.40 25.90 11.55
CA ILE A 183 31.49 24.92 12.14
C ILE A 183 31.04 23.93 11.08
N LYS A 184 30.46 22.81 11.54
CA LYS A 184 29.80 21.83 10.68
C LYS A 184 28.34 21.67 11.06
N ILE A 185 27.48 21.57 10.05
CA ILE A 185 26.07 21.22 10.20
C ILE A 185 25.89 19.82 9.61
N SER A 186 25.54 18.86 10.48
CA SER A 186 25.31 17.47 10.08
C SER A 186 24.10 17.30 9.16
N THR A 187 24.00 16.15 8.50
CA THR A 187 22.83 15.81 7.68
C THR A 187 21.54 15.76 8.50
N GLY A 188 20.43 16.12 7.89
CA GLY A 188 19.15 16.20 8.60
C GLY A 188 18.04 16.81 7.79
N PHE A 189 16.91 16.99 8.45
CA PHE A 189 15.67 17.47 7.87
C PHE A 189 15.04 18.52 8.78
N CYS A 190 14.52 19.59 8.20
CA CYS A 190 13.73 20.54 8.96
C CYS A 190 12.66 21.21 8.11
N ARG A 191 11.63 21.71 8.78
CA ARG A 191 10.68 22.67 8.21
C ARG A 191 11.26 24.07 8.43
N ASP A 192 11.21 24.89 7.39
CA ASP A 192 11.62 26.30 7.46
C ASP A 192 10.76 27.08 8.48
N SER A 193 11.26 28.24 8.92
CA SER A 193 10.63 29.08 9.93
C SER A 193 9.24 29.60 9.52
N ALA A 194 8.98 29.74 8.21
CA ALA A 194 7.67 30.16 7.68
C ALA A 194 6.70 28.99 7.44
N ASN A 195 7.13 27.75 7.70
CA ASN A 195 6.39 26.54 7.39
C ASN A 195 5.92 26.46 5.94
N ALA A 196 6.76 26.89 4.98
CA ALA A 196 6.55 26.85 3.54
C ALA A 196 7.40 25.77 2.84
N TYR A 197 8.62 25.53 3.27
CA TYR A 197 9.59 24.65 2.61
C TYR A 197 10.17 23.59 3.55
N ASN A 198 10.33 22.37 3.02
CA ASN A 198 11.16 21.35 3.66
C ASN A 198 12.60 21.59 3.25
N ILE A 199 13.51 21.62 4.22
CA ILE A 199 14.94 21.74 4.00
C ILE A 199 15.56 20.39 4.32
N THR A 200 16.24 19.81 3.33
CA THR A 200 16.98 18.54 3.47
C THR A 200 18.47 18.81 3.33
N VAL A 201 19.20 18.69 4.43
CA VAL A 201 20.66 18.74 4.44
C VAL A 201 21.17 17.35 4.08
N SER A 202 21.36 17.11 2.77
CA SER A 202 21.72 15.79 2.22
C SER A 202 23.19 15.41 2.45
N SER A 203 24.05 16.41 2.66
CA SER A 203 25.47 16.27 3.00
C SER A 203 25.85 17.26 4.09
N GLU A 204 26.86 16.93 4.90
CA GLU A 204 27.39 17.84 5.92
C GLU A 204 27.85 19.17 5.30
N LEU A 205 27.43 20.28 5.90
CA LEU A 205 27.79 21.63 5.46
C LEU A 205 28.92 22.16 6.34
N THR A 206 29.93 22.78 5.74
CA THR A 206 30.98 23.50 6.47
C THR A 206 30.73 24.98 6.30
N VAL A 207 30.55 25.70 7.41
CA VAL A 207 30.21 27.13 7.42
C VAL A 207 31.36 27.91 8.04
N ALA A 208 31.85 28.95 7.37
CA ALA A 208 33.02 29.71 7.78
C ALA A 208 32.67 31.16 8.12
N ILE A 209 33.05 31.62 9.32
CA ILE A 209 32.82 33.01 9.74
C ILE A 209 33.64 34.02 8.92
N THR A 210 34.72 33.56 8.28
CA THR A 210 35.59 34.36 7.41
C THR A 210 35.06 34.49 5.97
N SER A 211 33.89 33.92 5.66
CA SER A 211 33.27 33.96 4.33
C SER A 211 31.93 34.69 4.40
N SER A 212 31.48 35.28 3.30
CA SER A 212 30.15 35.93 3.19
C SER A 212 29.27 35.19 2.18
N GLY A 213 27.95 35.18 2.42
CA GLY A 213 26.98 34.49 1.60
C GLY A 213 26.80 33.02 2.00
N ALA A 214 26.50 32.17 1.01
CA ALA A 214 26.25 30.75 1.25
C ALA A 214 27.45 30.09 1.95
N ASN A 215 27.18 29.35 3.01
CA ASN A 215 28.19 28.74 3.89
C ASN A 215 29.12 29.76 4.59
N GLY A 216 28.63 30.98 4.83
CA GLY A 216 29.33 32.01 5.59
C GLY A 216 28.37 32.95 6.31
N LEU A 217 28.76 34.22 6.46
CA LEU A 217 27.98 35.30 7.06
C LEU A 217 26.84 35.76 6.15
N ASP A 218 25.68 36.06 6.74
CA ASP A 218 24.53 36.61 6.04
C ASP A 218 24.80 38.01 5.47
N THR A 219 25.49 38.84 6.24
CA THR A 219 25.85 40.21 5.90
C THR A 219 27.17 40.59 6.56
N GLY A 220 27.83 41.61 6.00
CA GLY A 220 28.99 42.24 6.63
C GLY A 220 30.23 41.35 6.74
N SER A 221 31.06 41.69 7.71
CA SER A 221 32.29 40.97 8.10
C SER A 221 32.12 40.37 9.49
N GLU A 222 33.06 39.53 9.88
CA GLU A 222 33.13 38.97 11.23
C GLU A 222 33.07 40.08 12.29
N ALA A 223 32.17 39.90 13.26
CA ALA A 223 32.12 40.65 14.50
C ALA A 223 32.72 39.76 15.59
N THR A 224 33.75 40.27 16.27
CA THR A 224 34.34 39.60 17.42
C THR A 224 33.43 39.73 18.64
N ASP A 225 33.55 38.80 19.57
CA ASP A 225 32.87 38.85 20.88
C ASP A 225 31.34 38.92 20.78
N GLN A 226 30.78 38.14 19.85
CA GLN A 226 29.36 38.15 19.55
C GLN A 226 28.85 36.72 19.27
N PRO A 227 27.67 36.35 19.80
CA PRO A 227 26.99 35.14 19.37
C PRO A 227 26.40 35.25 17.96
N TYR A 228 26.49 34.14 17.22
CA TYR A 228 25.90 33.94 15.90
C TYR A 228 24.85 32.83 15.95
N MET A 229 23.68 33.12 15.40
CA MET A 229 22.70 32.11 14.99
C MET A 229 23.24 31.34 13.79
N VAL A 230 22.99 30.03 13.77
CA VAL A 230 23.34 29.13 12.68
C VAL A 230 22.06 28.71 11.99
N TYR A 231 21.95 29.04 10.71
CA TYR A 231 20.82 28.70 9.87
C TYR A 231 21.19 27.69 8.82
N VAL A 232 20.20 26.91 8.40
CA VAL A 232 20.19 26.26 7.09
C VAL A 232 19.19 26.99 6.21
N CYS A 233 19.58 27.26 4.97
CA CYS A 233 18.79 28.00 4.00
C CYS A 233 18.58 27.15 2.75
N VAL A 234 17.45 27.31 2.08
CA VAL A 234 17.10 26.60 0.84
C VAL A 234 16.73 27.60 -0.25
N GLY A 235 17.08 27.28 -1.50
CA GLY A 235 16.66 28.03 -2.67
C GLY A 235 16.90 27.28 -3.97
N SER A 236 16.90 28.01 -5.08
CA SER A 236 17.16 27.45 -6.42
C SER A 236 18.55 26.80 -6.56
N SER A 237 19.51 27.21 -5.73
CA SER A 237 20.89 26.69 -5.71
C SER A 237 21.10 25.53 -4.74
N GLY A 238 20.03 25.03 -4.10
CA GLY A 238 20.08 23.92 -3.15
C GLY A 238 20.00 24.38 -1.70
N VAL A 239 20.78 23.76 -0.82
CA VAL A 239 20.81 24.05 0.62
C VAL A 239 22.20 24.52 1.04
N CYS A 240 22.28 25.56 1.86
CA CYS A 240 23.53 26.05 2.45
C CYS A 240 23.39 26.32 3.95
N GLY A 241 24.52 26.45 4.65
CA GLY A 241 24.55 27.01 5.98
C GLY A 241 24.69 28.53 5.94
N LEU A 242 24.34 29.21 7.03
CA LEU A 242 24.46 30.66 7.14
C LEU A 242 24.65 31.07 8.60
N LEU A 243 25.53 32.03 8.85
CA LEU A 243 25.76 32.65 10.16
C LEU A 243 25.14 34.03 10.18
N SER A 244 24.39 34.37 11.21
CA SER A 244 23.83 35.72 11.37
C SER A 244 23.75 36.11 12.84
N VAL A 245 23.93 37.39 13.13
CA VAL A 245 23.67 37.96 14.46
C VAL A 245 22.19 38.30 14.67
N SER A 246 21.34 38.10 13.65
CA SER A 246 19.92 38.42 13.64
C SER A 246 19.05 37.16 13.75
N LEU A 247 17.88 37.30 14.37
CA LEU A 247 16.81 36.28 14.34
C LEU A 247 16.11 36.20 12.97
N THR A 248 16.31 37.20 12.11
CA THR A 248 15.84 37.23 10.73
C THR A 248 17.04 37.48 9.81
N PRO A 249 17.72 36.41 9.35
CA PRO A 249 18.93 36.54 8.56
C PRO A 249 18.65 37.10 7.16
N THR A 250 19.63 37.79 6.57
CA THR A 250 19.55 38.18 5.15
C THR A 250 19.99 37.02 4.27
N LEU A 251 19.10 36.48 3.45
CA LEU A 251 19.39 35.26 2.68
C LEU A 251 20.31 35.55 1.47
N PRO A 252 21.34 34.72 1.22
CA PRO A 252 22.15 34.81 0.02
C PRO A 252 21.32 34.53 -1.24
N SER A 253 21.66 35.17 -2.35
CA SER A 253 21.03 34.90 -3.65
C SER A 253 21.13 33.42 -4.01
N GLY A 254 20.00 32.82 -4.42
CA GLY A 254 19.92 31.40 -4.76
C GLY A 254 19.62 30.48 -3.58
N TYR A 255 19.58 30.99 -2.34
CA TYR A 255 19.23 30.27 -1.11
C TYR A 255 18.11 31.00 -0.33
N ASP A 256 17.23 31.67 -1.07
CA ASP A 256 16.31 32.71 -0.61
C ASP A 256 14.83 32.27 -0.54
N TYR A 257 14.55 30.95 -0.60
CA TYR A 257 13.18 30.44 -0.49
C TYR A 257 12.74 30.28 0.97
N GLY A 258 13.63 29.80 1.84
CA GLY A 258 13.32 29.60 3.25
C GLY A 258 14.57 29.31 4.08
N TYR A 259 14.46 29.47 5.39
CA TYR A 259 15.54 29.20 6.34
C TYR A 259 15.01 28.59 7.63
N ARG A 260 15.86 27.91 8.39
CA ARG A 260 15.59 27.45 9.76
C ARG A 260 16.81 27.62 10.63
N CYS A 261 16.64 28.16 11.84
CA CYS A 261 17.70 28.18 12.84
C CYS A 261 17.91 26.74 13.35
N VAL A 262 19.15 26.25 13.31
CA VAL A 262 19.52 24.88 13.73
C VAL A 262 20.44 24.88 14.95
N GLY A 263 20.77 26.06 15.45
CA GLY A 263 21.54 26.26 16.68
C GLY A 263 22.21 27.62 16.64
N SER A 264 23.17 27.78 17.54
CA SER A 264 23.99 28.98 17.60
C SER A 264 25.41 28.64 18.03
N VAL A 265 26.31 29.60 17.89
CA VAL A 265 27.72 29.54 18.29
C VAL A 265 28.18 30.89 18.80
N VAL A 266 29.26 30.91 19.57
CA VAL A 266 29.83 32.17 20.09
C VAL A 266 31.17 32.40 19.44
N ASN A 267 31.36 33.58 18.86
CA ASN A 267 32.67 34.09 18.48
C ASN A 267 33.24 34.91 19.62
N HIS A 268 34.46 34.64 20.04
CA HIS A 268 35.14 35.40 21.09
C HIS A 268 36.61 35.61 20.72
N SER A 269 37.08 36.85 20.81
CA SER A 269 38.43 37.24 20.41
C SER A 269 38.82 36.83 18.98
N GLY A 270 37.84 36.70 18.07
CA GLY A 270 38.04 36.33 16.66
C GLY A 270 38.04 34.83 16.36
N ASP A 271 37.80 33.99 17.36
CA ASP A 271 37.66 32.55 17.18
C ASP A 271 36.32 32.04 17.74
N PHE A 272 35.74 31.04 17.07
CA PHE A 272 34.67 30.25 17.66
C PHE A 272 35.15 29.57 18.95
N VAL A 273 34.36 29.78 20.01
CA VAL A 273 34.50 29.06 21.27
C VAL A 273 34.32 27.57 20.97
N ASN A 274 35.18 26.69 21.51
CA ASN A 274 35.04 25.25 21.30
C ASN A 274 33.85 24.75 22.13
N PHE A 275 32.95 23.98 21.53
CA PHE A 275 31.73 23.52 22.17
C PHE A 275 31.33 22.10 21.77
N THR A 276 30.51 21.49 22.62
CA THR A 276 29.75 20.28 22.33
C THR A 276 28.27 20.65 22.33
N GLN A 277 27.58 20.39 21.21
CA GLN A 277 26.13 20.50 21.16
C GLN A 277 25.51 19.11 21.37
N VAL A 278 24.55 19.03 22.27
CA VAL A 278 23.73 17.85 22.52
C VAL A 278 22.25 18.21 22.40
N GLY A 279 21.39 17.19 22.42
CA GLY A 279 19.94 17.34 22.27
C GLY A 279 19.43 16.80 20.94
N VAL A 280 18.11 16.72 20.86
CA VAL A 280 17.36 16.21 19.71
C VAL A 280 16.27 17.21 19.35
N SER A 281 15.94 17.30 18.07
CA SER A 281 14.88 18.18 17.58
C SER A 281 15.13 19.67 17.87
N CYS A 282 14.12 20.42 18.30
CA CYS A 282 14.18 21.83 18.66
C CYS A 282 14.99 22.12 19.93
N ASP A 283 15.10 21.14 20.83
CA ASP A 283 15.77 21.34 22.11
C ASP A 283 17.27 21.05 21.96
N ARG A 284 18.09 22.10 22.08
CA ARG A 284 19.55 22.03 21.96
C ARG A 284 20.21 22.56 23.22
N GLU A 285 21.28 21.90 23.63
CA GLU A 285 22.14 22.35 24.71
C GLU A 285 23.57 22.41 24.18
N THR A 286 24.16 23.60 24.27
CA THR A 286 25.54 23.85 23.86
C THR A 286 26.37 24.05 25.12
N ILE A 287 27.40 23.22 25.29
CA ILE A 287 28.34 23.28 26.42
C ILE A 287 29.71 23.68 25.88
N PHE A 288 30.34 24.69 26.47
CA PHE A 288 31.68 25.12 26.09
C PHE A 288 32.74 24.15 26.63
N ASN A 289 33.62 23.68 25.75
CA ASN A 289 34.67 22.70 26.05
C ASN A 289 36.00 23.40 26.40
N ARG A 290 36.04 24.34 27.37
CA ARG A 290 37.25 25.14 27.64
C ARG A 290 37.66 25.29 29.11
N VAL A 291 38.96 25.58 29.32
CA VAL A 291 39.67 25.58 30.61
C VAL A 291 39.76 27.00 31.18
N ARG A 292 38.70 27.44 31.89
CA ARG A 292 38.65 28.54 32.88
C ARG A 292 38.99 30.00 32.49
N SER A 293 39.45 30.34 31.29
CA SER A 293 39.78 31.74 30.93
C SER A 293 38.75 32.47 30.05
N GLU A 294 37.69 31.79 29.63
CA GLU A 294 36.65 32.30 28.73
C GLU A 294 35.27 32.01 29.32
N GLY A 295 34.24 32.75 28.89
CA GLY A 295 32.90 32.68 29.47
C GLY A 295 32.68 33.65 30.62
N ILE A 296 33.68 34.48 30.98
CA ILE A 296 33.60 35.34 32.17
C ILE A 296 32.52 36.41 31.94
N VAL A 297 31.44 36.32 32.71
CA VAL A 297 30.34 37.31 32.72
C VAL A 297 30.40 38.19 33.97
N LEU A 298 31.11 37.75 35.03
CA LEU A 298 31.42 38.56 36.20
C LEU A 298 32.80 38.22 36.73
N SER A 299 33.68 39.21 36.82
CA SER A 299 35.00 39.07 37.42
C SER A 299 35.04 39.77 38.79
N SER A 300 35.28 38.99 39.85
CA SER A 300 35.49 39.49 41.22
C SER A 300 34.44 40.50 41.71
N GLY A 301 33.15 40.24 41.44
CA GLY A 301 32.06 41.15 41.78
C GLY A 301 31.87 41.27 43.29
N SER A 302 31.97 42.49 43.82
CA SER A 302 31.90 42.81 45.25
C SER A 302 30.67 43.67 45.63
N ALA A 303 29.67 43.73 44.75
CA ALA A 303 28.52 44.59 44.96
C ALA A 303 27.70 44.17 46.19
N THR A 304 27.52 45.08 47.15
CA THR A 304 26.69 44.88 48.34
C THR A 304 25.22 45.28 48.14
N SER A 305 24.88 45.71 46.93
CA SER A 305 23.53 45.95 46.45
C SER A 305 23.26 45.08 45.24
N TRP A 306 22.01 44.64 45.08
CA TRP A 306 21.60 43.85 43.93
C TRP A 306 22.05 44.46 42.61
N THR A 307 22.93 43.73 41.92
CA THR A 307 23.56 44.13 40.67
C THR A 307 23.38 43.03 39.65
N ASP A 308 23.19 43.42 38.39
CA ASP A 308 22.97 42.47 37.30
C ASP A 308 24.26 41.73 36.94
N ILE A 309 24.10 40.46 36.60
CA ILE A 309 25.02 39.65 35.81
C ILE A 309 24.34 39.48 34.47
N ASP A 310 24.88 40.13 33.44
CA ASP A 310 24.39 40.05 32.07
C ASP A 310 25.21 39.01 31.30
N CYS A 311 24.55 37.98 30.77
CA CYS A 311 25.22 36.91 30.05
C CYS A 311 25.15 37.09 28.52
N SER A 312 24.56 38.18 28.01
CA SER A 312 24.25 38.37 26.59
C SER A 312 25.45 38.27 25.64
N ASP A 313 26.65 38.65 26.07
CA ASP A 313 27.87 38.52 25.25
C ASP A 313 28.27 37.05 24.98
N TRP A 314 27.83 36.14 25.84
CA TRP A 314 28.16 34.70 25.77
C TRP A 314 26.97 33.83 25.41
N VAL A 315 25.79 34.44 25.29
CA VAL A 315 24.52 33.74 25.20
C VAL A 315 23.77 34.25 23.98
N PRO A 316 23.57 33.39 22.97
CA PRO A 316 22.89 33.78 21.75
C PRO A 316 21.42 34.18 21.97
N LEU A 317 20.88 35.05 21.10
CA LEU A 317 19.51 35.57 21.24
C LEU A 317 18.42 34.50 21.21
N SER A 318 18.68 33.34 20.59
CA SER A 318 17.83 32.15 20.57
C SER A 318 17.83 31.36 21.88
N ALA A 319 18.78 31.63 22.78
CA ALA A 319 18.91 30.89 24.01
C ALA A 319 17.79 31.24 24.98
N THR A 320 17.15 30.20 25.49
CA THR A 320 16.11 30.30 26.52
C THR A 320 16.71 30.31 27.92
N GLN A 321 17.85 29.64 28.12
CA GLN A 321 18.51 29.52 29.42
C GLN A 321 20.04 29.49 29.26
N VAL A 322 20.72 29.85 30.35
CA VAL A 322 22.19 29.86 30.48
C VAL A 322 22.60 28.84 31.52
N LEU A 323 23.64 28.07 31.23
CA LEU A 323 24.37 27.30 32.23
C LEU A 323 25.42 28.21 32.85
N LEU A 324 25.19 28.68 34.06
CA LEU A 324 26.07 29.63 34.75
C LEU A 324 26.88 28.92 35.84
N GLY A 325 28.19 28.88 35.67
CA GLY A 325 29.14 28.42 36.67
C GLY A 325 29.55 29.57 37.57
N MET A 326 29.32 29.45 38.87
CA MET A 326 29.58 30.51 39.84
C MET A 326 30.51 30.02 40.93
N TYR A 327 31.41 30.89 41.40
CA TYR A 327 32.26 30.62 42.55
C TYR A 327 32.31 31.83 43.47
N HIS A 328 32.20 31.58 44.77
CA HIS A 328 32.27 32.60 45.80
C HIS A 328 33.65 32.57 46.45
N VAL A 329 34.30 33.72 46.55
CA VAL A 329 35.57 33.90 47.26
C VAL A 329 35.31 34.74 48.51
N GLN A 330 35.55 34.14 49.67
CA GLN A 330 35.39 34.80 50.97
C GLN A 330 36.74 35.21 51.53
N ASP A 331 36.80 36.40 52.10
CA ASP A 331 37.94 36.88 52.91
C ASP A 331 37.83 36.44 54.37
N THR A 332 36.60 36.20 54.85
CA THR A 332 36.27 35.82 56.23
C THR A 332 35.21 34.72 56.23
N ALA A 333 35.29 33.78 57.17
CA ALA A 333 34.30 32.70 57.30
C ALA A 333 32.88 33.24 57.54
N GLY A 334 31.89 32.65 56.88
CA GLY A 334 30.47 32.95 57.11
C GLY A 334 29.91 34.09 56.26
N ARG A 335 30.68 34.60 55.31
CA ARG A 335 30.20 35.54 54.29
C ARG A 335 29.24 34.84 53.33
N LEU A 336 28.37 35.61 52.68
CA LEU A 336 27.33 35.08 51.80
C LEU A 336 27.30 35.83 50.48
N ALA A 337 27.24 35.07 49.39
CA ALA A 337 26.80 35.58 48.11
C ALA A 337 25.35 35.13 47.90
N MET A 338 24.51 36.04 47.45
CA MET A 338 23.06 35.82 47.29
C MET A 338 22.70 36.03 45.84
N LEU A 339 21.79 35.19 45.33
CA LEU A 339 21.31 35.26 43.95
C LEU A 339 19.81 35.46 43.90
N ARG A 340 19.32 36.17 42.89
CA ARG A 340 17.89 36.26 42.60
C ARG A 340 17.61 36.42 41.11
N PRO A 341 16.42 36.01 40.62
CA PRO A 341 16.01 36.29 39.26
C PRO A 341 16.06 37.79 38.93
N TYR A 342 16.39 38.12 37.69
CA TYR A 342 16.38 39.50 37.21
C TYR A 342 14.98 40.12 37.35
N GLY A 343 14.92 41.38 37.77
CA GLY A 343 13.66 42.10 37.98
C GLY A 343 12.87 41.72 39.24
N TRP A 344 13.39 40.83 40.09
CA TRP A 344 12.71 40.45 41.33
C TRP A 344 12.75 41.58 42.36
N THR A 345 11.58 41.94 42.91
CA THR A 345 11.41 43.10 43.81
C THR A 345 11.12 42.74 45.28
N ALA A 346 10.92 41.46 45.61
CA ALA A 346 10.58 41.04 46.96
C ALA A 346 11.80 40.99 47.91
N SER A 347 11.53 40.91 49.22
CA SER A 347 12.56 40.96 50.29
C SER A 347 13.58 39.82 50.21
N THR A 348 14.71 39.97 50.90
CA THR A 348 15.84 39.03 50.97
C THR A 348 15.52 37.64 51.57
N THR A 349 14.32 37.41 52.07
CA THR A 349 13.93 36.12 52.67
C THR A 349 13.69 35.07 51.58
N GLY A 350 14.46 33.97 51.60
CA GLY A 350 14.25 32.81 50.71
C GLY A 350 15.06 32.79 49.41
N VAL A 351 16.05 33.67 49.25
CA VAL A 351 16.96 33.60 48.10
C VAL A 351 17.99 32.49 48.22
N PRO A 352 18.41 31.86 47.11
CA PRO A 352 19.58 30.99 47.09
C PRO A 352 20.82 31.69 47.65
N GLN A 353 21.51 31.02 48.57
CA GLN A 353 22.73 31.53 49.21
C GLN A 353 23.90 30.60 48.92
N LEU A 354 25.03 31.22 48.58
CA LEU A 354 26.31 30.58 48.34
C LEU A 354 27.24 30.93 49.49
N SER A 355 27.61 29.91 50.26
CA SER A 355 28.64 30.00 51.29
C SER A 355 29.84 29.15 50.86
N ALA A 356 31.05 29.60 51.17
CA ALA A 356 32.29 28.89 50.94
C ALA A 356 33.11 28.86 52.23
N THR A 357 34.06 27.93 52.34
CA THR A 357 35.04 27.95 53.45
C THR A 357 36.11 29.02 53.20
N PRO A 358 36.65 29.71 54.23
CA PRO A 358 37.61 30.82 54.11
C PRO A 358 39.03 30.43 53.63
N GLU A 359 39.18 29.36 52.86
CA GLU A 359 40.45 28.95 52.26
C GLU A 359 40.40 29.14 50.74
N LEU A 360 41.55 29.13 50.05
CA LEU A 360 41.70 29.30 48.59
C LEU A 360 40.93 28.28 47.70
N LYS A 361 40.02 27.49 48.28
CA LYS A 361 39.15 26.53 47.61
C LYS A 361 37.94 27.28 47.02
N ARG A 362 37.89 27.35 45.69
CA ARG A 362 36.74 27.88 44.94
C ARG A 362 35.75 26.75 44.71
N ASP A 363 34.72 26.66 45.55
CA ASP A 363 33.59 25.78 45.28
C ASP A 363 32.82 26.33 44.07
N MET A 364 32.64 25.49 43.05
CA MET A 364 31.94 25.86 41.82
C MET A 364 30.53 25.29 41.85
N TYR A 365 29.56 26.18 41.69
CA TYR A 365 28.14 25.86 41.64
C TYR A 365 27.64 26.11 40.23
N VAL A 366 26.83 25.20 39.69
CA VAL A 366 26.24 25.34 38.36
C VAL A 366 24.75 25.63 38.53
N PHE A 367 24.32 26.76 37.98
CA PHE A 367 22.92 27.20 37.96
C PHE A 367 22.41 27.21 36.52
N VAL A 368 21.11 26.93 36.36
CA VAL A 368 20.39 27.20 35.12
C VAL A 368 19.55 28.45 35.34
N VAL A 369 19.84 29.49 34.57
CA VAL A 369 19.29 30.84 34.78
C VAL A 369 18.78 31.41 33.48
N ASP A 370 17.94 32.44 33.55
CA ASP A 370 17.63 33.27 32.38
C ASP A 370 18.88 34.04 31.93
N GLN A 371 18.83 34.74 30.80
CA GLN A 371 20.01 35.48 30.28
C GLN A 371 20.56 36.55 31.24
N LYS A 372 19.76 36.96 32.23
CA LYS A 372 20.17 37.87 33.30
C LYS A 372 19.80 37.30 34.66
N ILE A 373 20.69 37.48 35.62
CA ILE A 373 20.46 37.19 37.03
C ILE A 373 21.01 38.34 37.87
N GLN A 374 20.54 38.51 39.10
CA GLN A 374 21.08 39.50 40.03
C GLN A 374 21.84 38.83 41.16
N TYR A 375 22.94 39.46 41.55
CA TYR A 375 23.75 39.05 42.69
C TYR A 375 23.95 40.18 43.69
N GLN A 376 24.28 39.80 44.92
CA GLN A 376 24.92 40.67 45.89
C GLN A 376 25.80 39.85 46.83
N VAL A 377 26.77 40.48 47.45
CA VAL A 377 27.54 39.94 48.58
C VAL A 377 27.16 40.67 49.86
N ASP A 378 27.19 39.98 51.00
CA ASP A 378 26.89 40.58 52.30
C ASP A 378 27.97 41.58 52.76
N HIS A 379 29.17 41.50 52.18
CA HIS A 379 30.28 42.40 52.45
C HIS A 379 31.19 42.60 51.24
N SER A 380 31.69 43.82 51.06
CA SER A 380 32.50 44.22 49.90
C SER A 380 33.89 43.58 49.82
N SER A 381 34.32 42.91 50.89
CA SER A 381 35.57 42.17 50.93
C SER A 381 35.45 40.73 50.41
N SER A 382 34.22 40.23 50.22
CA SER A 382 33.95 38.97 49.52
C SER A 382 33.61 39.25 48.06
N THR A 383 33.92 38.31 47.16
CA THR A 383 33.71 38.48 45.73
C THR A 383 33.07 37.26 45.08
N LEU A 384 32.23 37.51 44.08
CA LEU A 384 31.59 36.50 43.26
C LEU A 384 32.22 36.50 41.85
N GLY A 385 32.58 35.32 41.36
CA GLY A 385 32.90 35.12 39.96
C GLY A 385 31.80 34.31 39.28
N ALA A 386 31.52 34.64 38.02
CA ALA A 386 30.52 33.92 37.23
C ALA A 386 30.99 33.76 35.78
N ASN A 387 30.81 32.54 35.27
CA ASN A 387 31.17 32.14 33.92
C ASN A 387 29.98 31.48 33.24
N ALA A 388 29.63 31.92 32.03
CA ALA A 388 28.78 31.16 31.14
C ALA A 388 29.50 29.89 30.69
N LEU A 389 28.94 28.73 31.04
CA LEU A 389 29.46 27.41 30.68
C LEU A 389 28.80 26.87 29.40
N GLY A 390 27.71 27.50 28.97
CA GLY A 390 26.87 27.04 27.88
C GLY A 390 25.48 27.64 27.94
N TYR A 391 24.61 27.19 27.05
CA TYR A 391 23.23 27.66 26.95
C TYR A 391 22.30 26.58 26.40
N LYS A 392 21.00 26.77 26.60
CA LYS A 392 19.93 25.93 26.06
C LYS A 392 19.04 26.74 25.13
N GLU A 393 18.65 26.12 24.02
CA GLU A 393 17.82 26.71 22.97
C GLU A 393 16.60 25.82 22.72
N SER A 394 15.49 26.46 22.37
CA SER A 394 14.27 25.83 21.85
C SER A 394 13.97 26.45 20.49
N LEU A 395 14.41 25.77 19.42
CA LEU A 395 14.51 26.28 18.04
C LEU A 395 13.31 26.05 17.12
#